data_AF-W4RPY6-F1
#
_entry.id   AF-W4RPY6-F1
#
_cell.length_a   1.000
_cell.length_b   1.000
_cell.length_c   1.000
_cell.angle_alpha   90.00
_cell.angle_beta   90.00
_cell.angle_gamma   90.00
#
_symmetry.space_group_name_H-M   'P 1'
#
loop_
_entity.id
_entity.type
_entity.pdbx_description
1 polymer ?
#
loop_
_entity_poly.entity_id
_entity_poly.type
_entity_poly.pdbx_seq_one_letter_code
_entity_poly.pdbx_strand_id
1 'polypeptide(L)'
;MSFLKSISGRYEKFSGTSENNRDEQLKTRYYKTNFNQMFQTVEDLLRADPSLKITSVSKERGEISAELKGKLPAFLTATVITTKPFETAVDLHISTEKFSLAGINRL
;
A
#
# COMPACT_ATOMS: atom_id res chain seq x y z
N MET A 1 1.99 19.00 36.75
CA MET A 1 2.46 19.25 35.37
C MET A 1 3.54 18.22 35.09
N SER A 2 3.39 17.17 34.29
CA SER A 2 3.02 17.19 32.87
C SER A 2 2.55 15.79 32.45
N PHE A 3 1.25 15.65 32.22
CA PHE A 3 0.59 14.48 31.63
C PHE A 3 0.62 14.54 30.08
N LEU A 4 1.63 15.17 29.48
CA LEU A 4 1.65 15.50 28.04
C LEU A 4 2.81 14.84 27.29
N LYS A 5 2.90 13.51 27.34
CA LYS A 5 3.72 12.78 26.36
C LYS A 5 3.10 11.45 25.94
N SER A 6 1.77 11.42 25.77
CA SER A 6 1.03 10.20 25.41
C SER A 6 -0.04 10.40 24.30
N ILE A 7 0.09 11.38 23.39
CA ILE A 7 -0.95 11.66 22.38
C ILE A 7 -0.41 11.89 20.94
N SER A 8 0.87 11.61 20.62
CA SER A 8 1.37 11.80 19.24
C SER A 8 1.43 10.53 18.38
N GLY A 9 0.91 9.40 18.88
CA GLY A 9 0.72 8.18 18.08
C GLY A 9 -0.67 8.16 17.43
N ARG A 10 -0.98 9.13 16.56
CA ARG A 10 -2.15 8.99 15.69
C ARG A 10 -1.83 7.87 14.73
N TYR A 11 -2.42 6.70 14.95
CA TYR A 11 -2.47 5.59 14.00
C TYR A 11 -2.66 6.15 12.59
N GLU A 12 -1.60 6.07 11.78
CA GLU A 12 -1.58 6.59 10.42
C GLU A 12 -2.61 5.77 9.63
N LYS A 13 -3.72 6.40 9.22
CA LYS A 13 -4.83 5.74 8.51
C LYS A 13 -4.44 5.28 7.10
N PHE A 14 -3.26 5.70 6.67
CA PHE A 14 -2.64 5.33 5.43
C PHE A 14 -1.21 4.89 5.75
N SER A 15 -0.74 3.88 5.05
CA SER A 15 0.68 3.55 5.00
C SER A 15 1.03 3.33 3.54
N GLY A 16 2.22 3.77 3.13
CA GLY A 16 2.64 3.60 1.77
C GLY A 16 4.15 3.58 1.64
N THR A 17 4.62 3.10 0.50
CA THR A 17 6.04 3.19 0.20
C THR A 17 6.45 4.64 -0.06
N SER A 18 7.65 5.02 0.35
CA SER A 18 8.20 6.35 0.07
C SER A 18 9.73 6.29 0.04
N GLU A 19 10.35 7.10 -0.81
CA GLU A 19 11.81 7.21 -0.92
C GLU A 19 12.48 7.49 0.44
N ASN A 20 11.86 8.34 1.26
CA ASN A 20 12.36 8.76 2.58
C ASN A 20 11.64 8.09 3.75
N ASN A 21 11.09 6.89 3.55
CA ASN A 21 10.40 6.19 4.64
C ASN A 21 11.40 5.81 5.75
N ARG A 22 11.00 6.05 7.01
CA ARG A 22 11.79 5.69 8.19
C ARG A 22 11.89 4.18 8.38
N ASP A 23 10.90 3.44 7.87
CA ASP A 23 10.91 1.99 7.81
C ASP A 23 11.53 1.54 6.48
N GLU A 24 12.64 0.79 6.56
CA GLU A 24 13.33 0.26 5.38
C GLU A 24 12.49 -0.71 4.55
N GLN A 25 11.49 -1.36 5.17
CA GLN A 25 10.56 -2.24 4.46
C GLN A 25 9.56 -1.45 3.60
N LEU A 26 9.33 -0.18 3.93
CA LEU A 26 8.42 0.72 3.23
C LEU A 26 9.17 1.72 2.33
N LYS A 27 10.43 1.46 1.99
CA LYS A 27 11.12 2.24 0.96
C LYS A 27 10.71 1.78 -0.43
N THR A 28 10.44 2.75 -1.31
CA THR A 28 10.19 2.47 -2.73
C THR A 28 11.40 1.75 -3.33
N ARG A 29 11.17 0.66 -4.07
CA ARG A 29 12.23 -0.15 -4.68
C ARG A 29 12.19 -0.02 -6.19
N TYR A 30 13.38 0.03 -6.77
CA TYR A 30 13.61 0.15 -8.21
C TYR A 30 14.11 -1.19 -8.75
N TYR A 31 13.38 -1.77 -9.70
CA TYR A 31 13.65 -3.09 -10.26
C TYR A 31 14.15 -2.96 -11.69
N LYS A 32 15.18 -3.73 -12.06
CA LYS A 32 15.71 -3.80 -13.42
C LYS A 32 14.82 -4.65 -14.32
N THR A 33 13.69 -4.09 -14.74
CA THR A 33 12.71 -4.77 -15.57
C THR A 33 11.88 -3.77 -16.37
N ASN A 34 11.16 -4.27 -17.37
CA ASN A 34 10.22 -3.46 -18.12
C ASN A 34 8.85 -3.41 -17.42
N PHE A 35 8.07 -2.39 -17.76
CA PHE A 35 6.73 -2.16 -17.24
C PHE A 35 5.83 -3.40 -17.31
N ASN A 36 5.74 -4.05 -18.47
CA ASN A 36 4.80 -5.16 -18.69
C ASN A 36 5.10 -6.35 -17.79
N GLN A 37 6.38 -6.71 -17.66
CA GLN A 37 6.80 -7.80 -16.81
C GLN A 37 6.58 -7.48 -15.33
N MET A 38 6.89 -6.25 -14.90
CA MET A 38 6.63 -5.84 -13.52
C MET A 38 5.14 -5.83 -13.20
N PHE A 39 4.33 -5.27 -14.10
CA PHE A 39 2.89 -5.18 -13.94
C PHE A 39 2.25 -6.56 -13.79
N GLN A 40 2.60 -7.50 -14.68
CA GLN A 40 2.13 -8.88 -14.59
C GLN A 40 2.55 -9.54 -13.27
N THR A 41 3.81 -9.34 -12.86
CA THR A 41 4.32 -9.91 -11.61
C THR A 41 3.54 -9.40 -10.40
N VAL A 42 3.27 -8.10 -10.33
CA VAL A 42 2.47 -7.51 -9.24
C VAL A 42 1.04 -8.06 -9.26
N GLU A 43 0.42 -8.14 -10.44
CA GLU A 43 -0.93 -8.70 -10.57
C GLU A 43 -1.00 -10.15 -10.09
N ASP A 44 -0.04 -11.00 -10.51
CA ASP A 44 0.01 -12.41 -10.12
C ASP A 44 0.22 -12.58 -8.60
N LEU A 45 1.08 -11.75 -7.99
CA LEU A 45 1.29 -11.75 -6.54
C LEU A 45 0.02 -11.38 -5.77
N LEU A 46 -0.70 -10.34 -6.22
CA LEU A 46 -1.95 -9.92 -5.59
C LEU A 46 -3.06 -10.95 -5.79
N ARG A 47 -3.09 -11.68 -6.92
CA ARG A 47 -4.04 -12.78 -7.18
C ARG A 47 -3.74 -14.03 -6.35
N ALA A 48 -2.47 -14.31 -6.09
CA ALA A 48 -2.03 -15.47 -5.34
C ALA A 48 -2.34 -15.37 -3.83
N ASP A 49 -2.51 -14.15 -3.31
CA ASP A 49 -2.82 -13.92 -1.90
C ASP A 49 -4.33 -14.06 -1.63
N PRO A 50 -4.78 -15.07 -0.86
CA PRO A 50 -6.19 -15.28 -0.56
C PRO A 50 -6.80 -14.20 0.34
N SER A 51 -5.98 -13.40 1.02
CA SER A 51 -6.42 -12.28 1.85
C SER A 51 -6.75 -11.04 1.02
N LEU A 52 -6.39 -11.02 -0.26
CA LEU A 52 -6.64 -9.92 -1.17
C LEU A 52 -7.78 -10.25 -2.15
N LYS A 53 -8.48 -9.20 -2.58
CA LYS A 53 -9.43 -9.27 -3.68
C LYS A 53 -9.19 -8.09 -4.60
N ILE A 54 -8.65 -8.36 -5.78
CA ILE A 54 -8.49 -7.34 -6.81
C ILE A 54 -9.88 -6.79 -7.19
N THR A 55 -10.05 -5.48 -7.11
CA THR A 55 -11.28 -4.75 -7.46
C THR A 55 -11.17 -4.07 -8.81
N SER A 56 -9.96 -3.68 -9.22
CA SER A 56 -9.70 -3.02 -10.51
C SER A 56 -8.28 -3.26 -10.99
N VAL A 57 -8.10 -3.36 -12.31
CA VAL A 57 -6.81 -3.43 -12.99
C VAL A 57 -6.81 -2.39 -14.10
N SER A 58 -5.96 -1.38 -14.01
CA SER A 58 -5.79 -0.33 -15.02
C SER A 58 -4.35 -0.33 -15.53
N LYS A 59 -4.08 -1.22 -16.49
CA LYS A 59 -2.74 -1.33 -17.09
C LYS A 59 -2.29 -0.06 -17.78
N GLU A 60 -3.20 0.70 -18.38
CA GLU A 60 -2.89 2.00 -19.01
C GLU A 60 -2.39 3.04 -18.02
N ARG A 61 -2.86 2.99 -16.77
CA ARG A 61 -2.44 3.87 -15.68
C ARG A 61 -1.33 3.27 -14.82
N GLY A 62 -0.99 2.00 -15.03
CA GLY A 62 -0.07 1.27 -14.19
C GLY A 62 -0.62 0.94 -12.81
N GLU A 63 -1.94 0.92 -12.62
CA GLU A 63 -2.55 0.77 -11.30
C GLU A 63 -3.29 -0.56 -11.13
N ILE A 64 -3.16 -1.17 -9.96
CA ILE A 64 -3.94 -2.33 -9.51
C ILE A 64 -4.53 -2.02 -8.14
N SER A 65 -5.85 -2.12 -8.01
CA SER A 65 -6.55 -1.89 -6.74
C SER A 65 -7.05 -3.21 -6.16
N ALA A 66 -6.88 -3.39 -4.85
CA ALA A 66 -7.33 -4.56 -4.13
C ALA A 66 -7.91 -4.23 -2.75
N GLU A 67 -8.90 -4.99 -2.34
CA GLU A 67 -9.44 -4.99 -0.97
C GLU A 67 -8.75 -6.06 -0.14
N LEU A 68 -8.28 -5.69 1.07
CA LEU A 68 -7.82 -6.64 2.07
C LEU A 68 -9.03 -7.16 2.87
N LYS A 69 -9.22 -8.47 2.82
CA LYS A 69 -10.20 -9.21 3.61
C LYS A 69 -9.59 -9.58 4.95
N GLY A 70 -10.00 -8.89 6.02
CA GLY A 70 -9.50 -9.15 7.37
C GLY A 70 -10.35 -8.47 8.45
N LYS A 71 -9.87 -8.50 9.71
CA LYS A 71 -10.53 -7.85 10.86
C LYS A 71 -10.64 -6.33 10.72
N LEU A 72 -9.76 -5.72 9.92
CA LEU A 72 -9.83 -4.33 9.51
C LEU A 72 -9.86 -4.28 7.97
N PRO A 73 -10.99 -3.90 7.35
CA PRO A 73 -11.02 -3.70 5.91
C PRO A 73 -10.08 -2.55 5.52
N ALA A 74 -9.31 -2.77 4.47
CA ALA A 74 -8.38 -1.79 3.91
C ALA A 74 -8.36 -1.89 2.39
N PHE A 75 -8.04 -0.78 1.74
CA PHE A 75 -7.89 -0.64 0.30
C PHE A 75 -6.43 -0.42 -0.04
N LEU A 76 -5.89 -1.32 -0.86
CA LEU A 76 -4.54 -1.27 -1.40
C LEU A 76 -4.61 -0.79 -2.85
N THR A 77 -3.74 0.15 -3.20
CA THR A 77 -3.44 0.54 -4.58
C THR A 77 -1.96 0.30 -4.83
N ALA A 78 -1.64 -0.52 -5.83
CA ALA A 78 -0.29 -0.74 -6.30
C ALA A 78 -0.10 -0.01 -7.64
N THR A 79 0.91 0.86 -7.71
CA THR A 79 1.24 1.66 -8.90
C THR A 79 2.60 1.24 -9.43
N VAL A 80 2.63 0.79 -10.68
CA VAL A 80 3.82 0.38 -11.41
C VAL A 80 4.20 1.51 -12.36
N ILE A 81 5.41 2.04 -12.21
CA ILE A 81 5.88 3.17 -13.01
C ILE A 81 7.31 2.95 -13.51
N THR A 82 7.55 3.18 -14.80
CA THR A 82 8.91 3.15 -15.37
C THR A 82 9.59 4.47 -15.05
N THR A 83 10.71 4.43 -14.33
CA THR A 83 11.43 5.64 -13.89
C THR A 83 12.58 6.01 -14.82
N LYS A 84 13.19 5.01 -15.48
CA LYS A 84 14.19 5.17 -16.54
C LYS A 84 14.22 3.91 -17.42
N PRO A 85 14.90 3.91 -18.59
CA PRO A 85 14.95 2.73 -19.44
C PRO A 85 15.39 1.47 -18.68
N PHE A 86 14.59 0.41 -18.76
CA PHE A 86 14.78 -0.86 -18.05
C PHE A 86 14.77 -0.76 -16.51
N GLU A 87 14.22 0.31 -15.94
CA GLU A 87 13.98 0.42 -14.52
C GLU A 87 12.53 0.80 -14.23
N THR A 88 11.90 -0.03 -13.40
CA THR A 88 10.50 0.11 -13.01
C THR A 88 10.40 0.10 -11.49
N ALA A 89 9.68 1.07 -10.93
CA ALA A 89 9.34 1.13 -9.51
C ALA A 89 7.92 0.61 -9.29
N VAL A 90 7.69 0.15 -8.06
CA VAL A 90 6.34 -0.17 -7.56
C VAL A 90 6.12 0.64 -6.30
N ASP A 91 5.07 1.45 -6.34
CA ASP A 91 4.57 2.19 -5.20
C ASP A 91 3.32 1.49 -4.65
N LEU A 92 3.25 1.31 -3.34
CA LEU A 92 2.12 0.71 -2.66
C LEU A 92 1.49 1.76 -1.74
N HIS A 93 0.18 1.93 -1.85
CA HIS A 93 -0.61 2.78 -0.99
C HIS A 93 -1.72 1.96 -0.34
N ILE A 94 -1.68 1.79 0.98
CA ILE A 94 -2.78 1.18 1.73
C ILE A 94 -3.52 2.24 2.53
N SER A 95 -4.84 2.22 2.47
CA SER A 95 -5.73 3.09 3.22
C SER A 95 -6.78 2.26 3.95
N THR A 96 -7.15 2.64 5.18
CA THR A 96 -8.24 1.98 5.89
C THR A 96 -9.38 2.96 6.16
N GLU A 97 -10.59 2.56 5.81
CA GLU A 97 -11.81 3.28 6.16
C GLU A 97 -12.25 2.92 7.59
N LYS A 98 -11.40 3.15 8.60
CA LYS A 98 -11.89 3.18 9.98
C LYS A 98 -12.26 4.61 10.36
N PHE A 99 -13.57 4.87 10.30
CA PHE A 99 -14.22 5.93 11.04
C PHE A 99 -14.22 5.55 12.53
N SER A 100 -13.19 5.96 13.26
CA SER A 100 -13.24 5.95 14.72
C SER A 100 -13.90 7.24 15.18
N LEU A 101 -15.22 7.21 15.40
CA LEU A 101 -15.95 8.33 16.01
C LEU A 101 -15.57 8.54 17.49
N ALA A 102 -14.94 7.56 18.14
CA ALA A 102 -14.77 7.57 19.59
C ALA A 102 -13.47 6.96 20.13
N GLY A 103 -12.52 6.49 19.32
CA GLY A 103 -11.24 5.97 19.83
C GLY A 103 -11.35 4.74 20.76
N ILE A 104 -12.46 4.00 20.74
CA ILE A 104 -12.66 2.82 21.60
C ILE A 104 -12.73 1.57 20.74
N ASN A 105 -11.73 0.70 20.87
CA ASN A 105 -11.80 -0.69 20.46
C ASN A 105 -12.89 -1.38 21.30
N ARG A 106 -13.84 -2.07 20.64
CA ARG A 106 -14.52 -3.20 21.27
C ARG A 106 -14.06 -4.49 20.59
N LEU A 107 -13.77 -5.44 21.48
CA LEU A 107 -13.23 -6.78 21.30
C LEU A 107 -14.01 -7.61 20.27
#